data_AF-A0A3D5F8Y7-F1
#
_entry.id   AF-A0A3D5F8Y7-F1
#
_cell.length_a   1.000
_cell.length_b   1.000
_cell.length_c   1.000
_cell.angle_alpha   90.00
_cell.angle_beta   90.00
_cell.angle_gamma   90.00
#
_symmetry.space_group_name_H-M   'P 1'
#
loop_
_entity.id
_entity.type
_entity.pdbx_description
1 polymer ?
#
loop_
_entity_poly.entity_id
_entity_poly.type
_entity_poly.pdbx_seq_one_letter_code
_entity_poly.pdbx_strand_id
1 'polypeptide(L)'
;MDVVVVVVFFILALFALVKRWSVPPQELVDDYYKVANVKVWRQEQTIQFGAQKMPVGDISRLAIEGRGKPNKFPTLVLYFVDPNVKEWEIARFPPTRIDEANSVQSLIREAVEKAGGRSVVCLDCFSD
;
A
#
# COMPACT_ATOMS: atom_id res chain seq x y z
N MET A 1 33.14 26.72 0.87
CA MET A 1 32.82 25.29 0.63
C MET A 1 31.61 24.82 1.46
N ASP A 2 31.27 25.47 2.57
CA ASP A 2 30.11 25.08 3.43
C ASP A 2 28.73 25.23 2.80
N VAL A 3 28.48 26.27 1.99
CA VAL A 3 27.13 26.53 1.45
C VAL A 3 26.68 25.47 0.45
N VAL A 4 27.61 24.89 -0.32
CA VAL A 4 27.30 23.86 -1.33
C VAL A 4 26.87 22.55 -0.68
N VAL A 5 27.48 22.19 0.46
CA VAL A 5 27.16 20.95 1.17
C VAL A 5 25.75 21.01 1.76
N VAL A 6 25.37 22.13 2.39
CA VAL A 6 24.06 22.29 3.01
C VAL A 6 22.92 22.23 1.99
N VAL A 7 23.11 22.83 0.81
CA VAL A 7 22.10 22.83 -0.26
C VAL A 7 21.90 21.42 -0.84
N VAL A 8 22.97 20.65 -1.03
CA VAL A 8 22.86 19.26 -1.52
C VAL A 8 22.13 18.36 -0.53
N PHE A 9 22.39 18.51 0.77
CA PHE A 9 21.66 17.78 1.81
C PHE A 9 20.17 18.17 1.86
N PHE A 10 19.84 19.45 1.68
CA PHE A 10 18.45 19.91 1.62
C PHE A 10 17.71 19.34 0.40
N ILE A 11 18.34 19.32 -0.77
CA ILE A 11 17.74 18.77 -1.99
C ILE A 11 17.55 17.25 -1.86
N LEU A 12 18.50 16.52 -1.28
CA LEU A 12 18.37 15.08 -1.01
C LEU A 12 17.26 14.77 0.01
N ALA A 13 17.15 15.58 1.08
CA ALA A 13 16.08 15.44 2.06
C ALA A 13 14.71 15.75 1.44
N LEU A 14 14.62 16.77 0.59
CA LEU A 14 13.41 17.07 -0.19
C LEU A 14 13.07 15.95 -1.18
N PHE A 15 14.06 15.36 -1.86
CA PHE A 15 13.81 14.24 -2.77
C PHE A 15 13.31 12.99 -2.03
N ALA A 16 13.83 12.71 -0.84
CA ALA A 16 13.35 11.65 0.03
C ALA A 16 11.92 11.92 0.55
N LEU A 17 11.60 13.19 0.84
CA LEU A 17 10.25 13.59 1.26
C LEU A 17 9.25 13.51 0.09
N VAL A 18 9.65 13.93 -1.11
CA VAL A 18 8.82 13.92 -2.33
C VAL A 18 8.58 12.50 -2.84
N LYS A 19 9.57 11.59 -2.72
CA LYS A 19 9.36 10.15 -2.99
C LYS A 19 8.38 9.49 -2.03
N ARG A 20 8.14 10.07 -0.85
CA ARG A 20 7.15 9.58 0.10
C ARG A 20 5.71 9.97 -0.27
N TRP A 21 5.55 10.94 -1.18
CA TRP A 21 4.27 11.58 -1.54
C TRP A 21 3.92 11.49 -3.02
N SER A 22 4.77 10.86 -3.83
CA SER A 22 4.45 10.60 -5.22
C SER A 22 3.80 9.23 -5.30
N VAL A 23 2.58 9.19 -5.82
CA VAL A 23 1.80 7.98 -6.14
C VAL A 23 2.75 6.83 -6.47
N PRO A 24 2.69 5.71 -5.74
CA PRO A 24 3.72 4.69 -5.84
C PRO A 24 3.75 4.16 -7.28
N PRO A 25 4.90 4.23 -7.97
CA PRO A 25 5.01 3.70 -9.31
C PRO A 25 4.72 2.20 -9.24
N GLN A 26 3.75 1.76 -10.05
CA GLN A 26 3.51 0.34 -10.25
C GLN A 26 4.69 -0.20 -11.07
N GLU A 27 5.65 -0.77 -10.35
CA GLU A 27 6.83 -1.37 -10.96
C GLU A 27 6.50 -2.83 -11.23
N LEU A 28 6.34 -3.17 -12.51
CA LEU A 28 6.17 -4.55 -12.97
C LEU A 28 7.57 -5.12 -13.19
N VAL A 29 8.06 -5.85 -12.21
CA VAL A 29 9.23 -6.72 -12.37
C VAL A 29 8.68 -8.08 -12.73
N ASP A 30 9.26 -8.79 -13.70
CA ASP A 30 8.68 -9.97 -14.37
C ASP A 30 8.02 -11.04 -13.45
N ASP A 31 8.36 -11.07 -12.15
CA ASP A 31 7.83 -12.02 -11.17
C ASP A 31 6.81 -11.44 -10.16
N TYR A 32 6.71 -10.12 -9.97
CA TYR A 32 5.82 -9.51 -8.97
C TYR A 32 5.34 -8.08 -9.30
N TYR A 33 4.13 -7.75 -8.85
CA TYR A 33 3.60 -6.39 -8.83
C TYR A 33 4.01 -5.69 -7.55
N LYS A 34 4.71 -4.56 -7.64
CA LYS A 34 4.97 -3.70 -6.48
C LYS A 34 3.96 -2.57 -6.43
N VAL A 35 3.13 -2.55 -5.38
CA VAL A 35 2.15 -1.49 -5.17
C VAL A 35 2.31 -0.96 -3.74
N ALA A 36 2.68 0.31 -3.61
CA ALA A 36 3.07 0.93 -2.34
C ALA A 36 4.17 0.12 -1.61
N ASN A 37 3.86 -0.37 -0.41
CA ASN A 37 4.75 -1.17 0.43
C ASN A 37 4.52 -2.68 0.30
N VAL A 38 3.65 -3.09 -0.63
CA VAL A 38 3.28 -4.49 -0.85
C VAL A 38 3.86 -5.00 -2.15
N LYS A 39 4.31 -6.25 -2.13
CA LYS A 39 4.68 -7.00 -3.33
C LYS A 39 3.70 -8.15 -3.51
N VAL A 40 3.10 -8.26 -4.69
CA VAL A 40 2.23 -9.39 -5.06
C VAL A 40 2.96 -10.24 -6.08
N TRP A 41 3.41 -11.41 -5.67
CA TRP A 41 4.15 -12.37 -6.49
C TRP A 41 3.18 -13.21 -7.30
N ARG A 42 3.33 -13.18 -8.62
CA ARG A 42 2.38 -13.84 -9.54
C ARG A 42 2.56 -15.35 -9.56
N GLN A 43 3.80 -15.82 -9.69
CA GLN A 43 4.09 -17.26 -9.77
C GLN A 43 3.91 -17.98 -8.44
N GLU A 44 4.35 -17.34 -7.35
CA GLU A 44 4.20 -17.89 -6.00
C GLU A 44 2.78 -17.73 -5.44
N GLN A 45 1.93 -16.92 -6.08
CA GLN A 45 0.58 -16.61 -5.62
C GLN A 45 0.58 -16.08 -4.16
N THR A 46 1.48 -15.16 -3.86
CA THR A 46 1.64 -14.60 -2.51
C THR A 46 1.66 -13.09 -2.50
N ILE A 47 1.20 -12.52 -1.40
CA ILE A 47 1.31 -11.12 -1.05
C ILE A 47 2.35 -10.97 0.08
N GLN A 48 3.24 -9.99 -0.05
CA GLN A 48 4.30 -9.72 0.91
C GLN A 48 4.23 -8.27 1.37
N PHE A 49 4.27 -8.08 2.69
CA PHE A 49 4.38 -6.78 3.34
C PHE A 49 5.51 -6.83 4.38
N GLY A 50 6.57 -6.05 4.14
CA GLY A 50 7.80 -6.14 4.94
C GLY A 50 8.40 -7.55 4.89
N ALA A 51 8.58 -8.17 6.06
CA ALA A 51 9.09 -9.54 6.19
C ALA A 51 8.00 -10.62 6.16
N GLN A 52 6.72 -10.23 6.21
CA GLN A 52 5.60 -11.18 6.24
C GLN A 52 5.13 -11.48 4.82
N LYS A 53 4.82 -12.75 4.54
CA LYS A 53 4.37 -13.24 3.23
C LYS A 53 3.21 -14.20 3.45
N MET A 54 2.12 -14.00 2.72
CA MET A 54 0.88 -14.77 2.83
C MET A 54 0.38 -15.17 1.45
N PRO A 55 -0.33 -16.29 1.30
CA PRO A 55 -1.04 -16.63 0.07
C PRO A 55 -2.06 -15.56 -0.32
N VAL A 56 -2.18 -15.24 -1.62
CA VAL A 56 -3.21 -14.29 -2.10
C VAL A 56 -4.63 -14.86 -1.93
N GLY A 57 -4.78 -16.18 -1.84
CA GLY A 57 -6.05 -16.85 -1.56
C GLY A 57 -6.56 -16.67 -0.13
N ASP A 58 -5.68 -16.29 0.80
CA ASP A 58 -6.02 -16.06 2.20
C ASP A 58 -6.49 -14.64 2.45
N ILE A 59 -6.54 -13.79 1.42
CA ILE A 59 -7.05 -12.43 1.53
C ILE A 59 -8.57 -12.49 1.58
N SER A 60 -9.14 -11.93 2.64
CA SER A 60 -10.59 -11.88 2.88
C SER A 60 -11.20 -10.58 2.32
N ARG A 61 -10.61 -9.43 2.69
CA ARG A 61 -11.10 -8.12 2.24
C ARG A 61 -9.97 -7.09 2.19
N LEU A 62 -10.16 -6.05 1.38
CA LEU A 62 -9.30 -4.88 1.30
C LEU A 62 -10.15 -3.66 1.61
N ALA A 63 -9.78 -2.88 2.62
CA ALA A 63 -10.58 -1.75 3.07
C ALA A 63 -9.77 -0.46 3.19
N ILE A 64 -10.42 0.68 2.93
CA ILE A 64 -9.88 1.99 3.29
C ILE A 64 -10.58 2.44 4.57
N GLU A 65 -9.80 2.59 5.64
CA GLU A 65 -10.30 2.92 6.97
C GLU A 65 -9.68 4.20 7.51
N GLY A 66 -10.48 4.97 8.25
CA GLY A 66 -10.00 6.16 8.95
C GLY A 66 -9.27 5.79 10.23
N ARG A 67 -7.94 5.74 10.20
CA ARG A 67 -7.11 5.37 11.37
C ARG A 67 -6.30 6.54 11.93
N GLY A 68 -6.09 6.55 13.24
CA GLY A 68 -5.36 7.59 13.97
C GLY A 68 -6.25 8.55 14.76
N LYS A 69 -5.66 9.19 15.78
CA LYS A 69 -6.27 10.24 16.62
C LYS A 69 -5.31 11.44 16.71
N PRO A 70 -5.80 12.70 16.76
CA PRO A 70 -7.20 13.13 16.73
C PRO A 70 -7.82 13.12 15.32
N ASN A 71 -7.00 13.23 14.27
CA ASN A 71 -7.46 13.21 12.88
C ASN A 71 -7.36 11.79 12.31
N LYS A 72 -8.47 11.28 11.78
CA LYS A 72 -8.51 10.00 11.07
C LYS A 72 -7.88 10.17 9.68
N PHE A 73 -6.86 9.37 9.39
CA PHE A 73 -6.21 9.34 8.09
C PHE A 73 -6.69 8.16 7.27
N PRO A 74 -6.98 8.34 5.96
CA PRO A 74 -7.27 7.22 5.08
C PRO A 74 -6.13 6.23 5.05
N THR A 75 -6.40 5.02 5.52
CA THR A 75 -5.41 3.95 5.66
C THR A 75 -5.93 2.72 4.94
N LEU A 76 -5.12 2.20 4.01
CA LEU A 76 -5.43 0.98 3.30
C LEU A 76 -5.04 -0.23 4.15
N VAL A 77 -6.01 -1.09 4.41
CA VAL A 77 -5.90 -2.23 5.32
C VAL A 77 -6.27 -3.51 4.60
N LEU A 78 -5.41 -4.51 4.70
CA LEU A 78 -5.63 -5.84 4.16
C LEU A 78 -6.02 -6.81 5.27
N TYR A 79 -7.10 -7.53 5.06
CA TYR A 79 -7.62 -8.52 5.99
C TYR A 79 -7.46 -9.91 5.43
N PHE A 80 -7.24 -10.87 6.33
CA PHE A 80 -7.07 -12.27 5.99
C PHE A 80 -8.26 -13.10 6.46
N VAL A 81 -8.40 -14.30 5.88
CA VAL A 81 -9.44 -15.26 6.24
C VAL A 81 -9.16 -15.88 7.62
N ASP A 82 -7.89 -16.08 7.96
CA ASP A 82 -7.49 -16.56 9.28
C ASP A 82 -7.69 -15.45 10.34
N PRO A 83 -8.60 -15.62 11.32
CA PRO A 83 -8.84 -14.64 12.36
C PRO A 83 -7.66 -14.44 13.32
N ASN A 84 -6.68 -15.34 13.33
CA ASN A 84 -5.46 -15.21 14.15
C ASN A 84 -4.41 -14.31 13.48
N VAL A 85 -4.54 -14.06 12.17
CA VAL A 85 -3.62 -13.18 11.45
C VAL A 85 -4.10 -11.75 11.60
N LYS A 86 -3.22 -10.90 12.15
CA LYS A 86 -3.51 -9.47 12.22
C LYS A 86 -3.59 -8.87 10.82
N GLU A 87 -4.56 -7.98 10.65
CA GLU A 87 -4.67 -7.12 9.47
C GLU A 87 -3.37 -6.34 9.19
N TRP A 88 -3.12 -6.05 7.92
CA TRP A 88 -1.93 -5.31 7.50
C TRP A 88 -2.28 -3.90 7.07
N GLU A 89 -1.69 -2.89 7.72
CA GLU A 89 -1.75 -1.50 7.27
C GLU A 89 -0.71 -1.26 6.17
N ILE A 90 -1.17 -1.26 4.92
CA ILE A 90 -0.29 -1.22 3.75
C ILE A 90 0.25 0.18 3.48
N ALA A 91 -0.66 1.16 3.56
CA ALA A 91 -0.37 2.54 3.23
C ALA A 91 -1.31 3.48 3.98
N ARG A 92 -0.81 4.66 4.34
CA ARG A 92 -1.60 5.74 4.92
C ARG A 92 -1.47 6.97 4.03
N PHE A 93 -2.61 7.60 3.76
CA PHE A 93 -2.74 8.75 2.89
C PHE A 93 -3.18 9.97 3.70
N PRO A 94 -2.81 11.19 3.27
CA PRO A 94 -3.43 12.41 3.77
C PRO A 94 -4.95 12.41 3.51
N PRO A 95 -5.79 13.05 4.34
CA PRO A 95 -7.24 13.10 4.14
C PRO A 95 -7.64 13.73 2.79
N THR A 96 -6.81 14.62 2.25
CA THR A 96 -7.01 15.29 0.96
C THR A 96 -6.70 14.42 -0.25
N ARG A 97 -6.24 13.18 -0.07
CA ARG A 97 -5.76 12.27 -1.13
C ARG A 97 -6.48 10.92 -1.11
N ILE A 98 -7.79 10.93 -0.89
CA ILE A 98 -8.60 9.72 -0.92
C ILE A 98 -8.61 9.04 -2.30
N ASP A 99 -8.51 9.82 -3.38
CA ASP A 99 -8.42 9.29 -4.75
C ASP A 99 -7.14 8.45 -4.97
N GLU A 100 -6.04 8.82 -4.32
CA GLU A 100 -4.81 8.02 -4.34
C GLU A 100 -5.00 6.71 -3.57
N ALA A 101 -5.70 6.74 -2.44
CA ALA A 101 -6.01 5.53 -1.68
C ALA A 101 -6.89 4.55 -2.50
N ASN A 102 -7.92 5.07 -3.17
CA ASN A 102 -8.79 4.30 -4.07
C ASN A 102 -8.00 3.71 -5.25
N SER A 103 -7.09 4.51 -5.85
CA SER A 103 -6.22 4.05 -6.93
C SER A 103 -5.33 2.89 -6.47
N VAL A 104 -4.69 3.01 -5.31
CA VAL A 104 -3.83 1.97 -4.74
C VAL A 104 -4.63 0.72 -4.37
N GLN A 105 -5.84 0.88 -3.82
CA GLN A 105 -6.76 -0.23 -3.54
C GLN A 105 -7.10 -1.01 -4.82
N SER A 106 -7.48 -0.31 -5.89
CA SER A 106 -7.80 -0.93 -7.18
C SER A 106 -6.60 -1.68 -7.77
N LEU A 107 -5.41 -1.07 -7.72
CA LEU A 107 -4.17 -1.70 -8.21
C LEU A 107 -3.80 -2.97 -7.44
N ILE A 108 -3.98 -2.98 -6.10
CA ILE A 108 -3.72 -4.17 -5.29
C ILE A 108 -4.76 -5.25 -5.59
N ARG A 109 -6.04 -4.90 -5.70
CA ARG A 109 -7.09 -5.84 -6.10
C ARG A 109 -6.75 -6.49 -7.43
N GLU A 110 -6.42 -5.69 -8.45
CA GLU A 110 -6.08 -6.19 -9.78
C GLU A 110 -4.84 -7.10 -9.75
N ALA A 111 -3.80 -6.73 -8.99
CA ALA A 111 -2.60 -7.54 -8.83
C ALA A 111 -2.90 -8.89 -8.16
N VAL A 112 -3.76 -8.89 -7.12
CA VAL A 112 -4.19 -10.10 -6.41
C VAL A 112 -5.00 -11.01 -7.33
N GLU A 113 -5.97 -10.46 -8.08
CA GLU A 113 -6.78 -11.22 -9.03
C GLU A 113 -5.90 -11.81 -10.15
N LYS A 114 -4.94 -11.04 -10.68
CA LYS A 114 -3.97 -11.52 -11.68
C LYS A 114 -3.00 -12.59 -11.15
N ALA A 115 -2.75 -12.62 -9.85
CA ALA A 115 -1.97 -13.67 -9.20
C ALA A 115 -2.79 -14.94 -8.89
N GLY A 116 -4.09 -14.95 -9.22
CA GLY A 116 -4.99 -16.07 -8.96
C GLY A 116 -5.64 -16.05 -7.58
N GLY A 117 -5.61 -14.91 -6.89
CA GLY A 117 -6.36 -14.69 -5.66
C GLY A 117 -7.88 -14.67 -5.91
N ARG A 118 -8.65 -14.89 -4.84
CA ARG A 118 -10.11 -14.72 -4.89
C ARG A 118 -10.44 -13.25 -5.20
N SER A 119 -11.61 -12.99 -5.79
CA SER A 119 -12.06 -11.61 -5.98
C SER A 119 -12.16 -10.96 -4.60
N VAL A 120 -11.28 -9.99 -4.36
CA VAL A 120 -11.14 -9.33 -3.06
C VAL A 120 -12.26 -8.32 -2.93
N VAL A 121 -13.08 -8.46 -1.88
CA VAL A 121 -14.12 -7.49 -1.56
C VAL A 121 -13.45 -6.18 -1.13
N CYS A 122 -13.68 -5.11 -1.90
CA CYS A 122 -13.26 -3.77 -1.56
C CYS A 122 -14.35 -3.08 -0.75
N LEU A 123 -14.01 -2.56 0.43
CA LEU A 123 -14.93 -1.80 1.27
C LEU A 123 -14.33 -0.42 1.59
N ASP A 124 -15.08 0.61 1.26
CA ASP A 124 -14.72 1.98 1.63
C ASP A 124 -15.44 2.31 2.94
N CYS A 125 -14.74 2.15 4.05
CA CYS A 125 -15.27 2.42 5.39
C CYS A 125 -14.94 3.85 5.86
N PHE A 126 -14.88 4.80 4.93
CA PHE A 126 -14.90 6.22 5.23
C PHE A 126 -16.34 6.68 5.42
N SER A 127 -16.91 6.39 6.58
CA SER A 127 -18.13 7.08 7.02
C SER A 127 -17.74 8.32 7.81
N ASP A 128 -18.36 9.46 7.44
CA ASP A 128 -18.28 10.76 8.11
C ASP A 128 -18.41 10.68 9.65
#